data_AF-A0A5J6XMM6-F1
#
_entry.id   AF-A0A5J6XMM6-F1
#
_cell.length_a   1.000
_cell.length_b   1.000
_cell.length_c   1.000
_cell.angle_alpha   90.00
_cell.angle_beta   90.00
_cell.angle_gamma   90.00
#
_symmetry.space_group_name_H-M   'P 1'
#
loop_
_entity.id
_entity.type
_entity.pdbx_description
1 polymer ?
#
loop_
_entity_poly.entity_id
_entity_poly.type
_entity_poly.pdbx_seq_one_letter_code
_entity_poly.pdbx_strand_id
1 'polypeptide(L)'
;MWENSFYNSESCLDKKPKLLAFLFFRRRTEERTLVLSENVFPALIIPYNGKQWLVQENRHKRTKRRIRVANGKAHKKINLVFLAIGIGAVLISSQQYVHGISVIIGYLFGTYWMNPDLDIKSNPYRRWGFLRFMWIPYQKFKHRSIWTHGYVIGDIIRYLYMMAWIMLGAGAMSILTDVPYGIYINHLEEFVIQHKLSFLSFIVGNMLSSTAHILTDHASTTFKKVF
;
A
#
# COMPACT_ATOMS: atom_id res chain seq x y z
N MET A 1 -64.22 34.01 -16.18
CA MET A 1 -65.15 33.28 -17.07
C MET A 1 -64.44 31.95 -17.35
N TRP A 2 -64.27 31.03 -16.39
CA TRP A 2 -65.23 30.16 -15.67
C TRP A 2 -66.10 29.32 -16.60
N GLU A 3 -65.61 28.10 -16.88
CA GLU A 3 -66.27 26.81 -17.17
C GLU A 3 -65.10 25.79 -17.09
N ASN A 4 -65.13 24.62 -16.45
CA ASN A 4 -66.23 23.73 -16.09
C ASN A 4 -65.94 22.93 -14.81
N SER A 5 -67.07 22.55 -14.20
CA SER A 5 -67.28 21.76 -13.00
C SER A 5 -66.87 20.28 -13.13
N PHE A 6 -66.16 19.79 -12.10
CA PHE A 6 -66.34 18.54 -11.34
C PHE A 6 -66.93 17.27 -11.98
N TYR A 7 -66.16 16.16 -11.93
CA TYR A 7 -66.58 14.97 -11.18
C TYR A 7 -65.37 14.17 -10.63
N ASN A 8 -65.56 13.65 -9.42
CA ASN A 8 -64.61 13.00 -8.52
C ASN A 8 -64.20 11.57 -8.94
N SER A 9 -62.98 11.16 -8.58
CA SER A 9 -62.75 10.13 -7.54
C SER A 9 -61.25 9.97 -7.24
N GLU A 10 -60.85 10.46 -6.06
CA GLU A 10 -59.98 9.83 -5.03
C GLU A 10 -58.72 9.06 -5.49
N SER A 11 -57.49 9.56 -5.24
CA SER A 11 -56.68 9.44 -3.99
C SER A 11 -56.39 7.97 -3.61
N CYS A 12 -55.15 7.50 -3.40
CA CYS A 12 -54.13 7.97 -2.46
C CYS A 12 -52.76 7.37 -2.90
N LEU A 13 -51.74 8.16 -3.23
CA LEU A 13 -50.54 8.35 -2.39
C LEU A 13 -50.20 7.18 -1.45
N ASP A 14 -49.08 6.49 -1.68
CA ASP A 14 -48.05 6.46 -0.64
C ASP A 14 -46.63 6.16 -1.16
N LYS A 15 -45.68 6.68 -0.39
CA LYS A 15 -44.27 6.94 -0.62
C LYS A 15 -43.41 5.68 -0.45
N LYS A 16 -42.22 5.73 -1.09
CA LYS A 16 -41.09 4.81 -0.85
C LYS A 16 -40.70 4.77 0.64
N PRO A 17 -40.00 3.70 1.06
CA PRO A 17 -38.57 3.87 1.27
C PRO A 17 -37.68 2.74 0.73
N LYS A 18 -36.41 3.13 0.53
CA LYS A 18 -35.27 2.33 0.07
C LYS A 18 -34.92 1.25 1.10
N LEU A 19 -34.64 0.02 0.67
CA LEU A 19 -33.89 -0.96 1.46
C LEU A 19 -32.69 -1.49 0.67
N LEU A 20 -31.51 -1.35 1.28
CA LEU A 20 -30.26 -2.00 0.90
C LEU A 20 -30.40 -3.53 1.04
N ALA A 21 -30.00 -4.28 0.02
CA ALA A 21 -29.71 -5.70 0.15
C ALA A 21 -28.27 -5.99 -0.29
N PHE A 22 -27.42 -6.23 0.72
CA PHE A 22 -26.08 -6.79 0.61
C PHE A 22 -26.21 -8.28 0.25
N LEU A 23 -25.81 -8.71 -0.94
CA LEU A 23 -25.76 -10.15 -1.28
C LEU A 23 -24.32 -10.66 -1.25
N PHE A 24 -24.00 -11.32 -0.14
CA PHE A 24 -22.92 -12.30 -0.01
C PHE A 24 -23.38 -13.58 -0.72
N PHE A 25 -22.77 -13.96 -1.85
CA PHE A 25 -22.99 -15.28 -2.44
C PHE A 25 -21.81 -16.20 -2.12
N ARG A 26 -21.97 -16.98 -1.05
CA ARG A 26 -21.18 -18.19 -0.77
C ARG A 26 -22.16 -19.35 -0.87
N ARG A 27 -22.06 -20.18 -1.92
CA ARG A 27 -22.82 -21.43 -2.00
C ARG A 27 -21.87 -22.58 -2.36
N ARG A 28 -21.61 -23.40 -1.34
CA ARG A 28 -21.06 -24.76 -1.41
C ARG A 28 -22.27 -25.69 -1.35
N THR A 29 -22.41 -26.60 -2.30
CA THR A 29 -23.35 -27.73 -2.22
C THR A 29 -22.70 -28.95 -2.86
N GLU A 30 -22.41 -29.95 -2.03
CA GLU A 30 -22.19 -31.35 -2.38
C GLU A 30 -23.53 -32.12 -2.27
N GLU A 31 -23.56 -33.31 -2.89
CA GLU A 31 -24.52 -34.43 -2.77
C GLU A 31 -25.83 -34.32 -3.60
N ARG A 32 -26.39 -35.36 -4.23
CA ARG A 32 -26.04 -36.77 -4.51
C ARG A 32 -27.04 -37.31 -5.58
N THR A 33 -26.59 -38.29 -6.37
CA THR A 33 -27.33 -39.40 -7.02
C THR A 33 -28.54 -39.15 -7.93
N LEU A 34 -28.46 -39.65 -9.18
CA LEU A 34 -29.38 -40.66 -9.75
C LEU A 34 -28.64 -41.46 -10.85
N VAL A 35 -28.67 -42.79 -10.72
CA VAL A 35 -28.13 -43.80 -11.64
C VAL A 35 -29.31 -44.36 -12.45
N LEU A 36 -29.22 -44.32 -13.78
CA LEU A 36 -29.99 -45.13 -14.74
C LEU A 36 -29.02 -45.37 -15.93
N SER A 37 -28.44 -46.58 -16.12
CA SER A 37 -28.95 -47.70 -16.95
C SER A 37 -29.55 -47.19 -18.28
N GLU A 38 -29.09 -47.52 -19.49
CA GLU A 38 -28.34 -48.64 -20.05
C GLU A 38 -27.68 -48.23 -21.39
N ASN A 39 -26.58 -48.88 -21.76
CA ASN A 39 -25.87 -48.73 -23.04
C ASN A 39 -26.44 -49.68 -24.10
N VAL A 40 -26.76 -49.18 -25.31
CA VAL A 40 -26.77 -49.96 -26.57
C VAL A 40 -26.24 -49.09 -27.72
N PHE A 41 -25.15 -49.52 -28.36
CA PHE A 41 -24.36 -48.86 -29.44
C PHE A 41 -25.03 -48.91 -30.84
N PRO A 42 -24.62 -48.10 -31.86
CA PRO A 42 -23.39 -48.31 -32.68
C PRO A 42 -22.59 -47.01 -32.94
N ALA A 43 -21.28 -46.95 -32.68
CA ALA A 43 -20.20 -47.28 -33.61
C ALA A 43 -20.21 -46.48 -34.95
N LEU A 44 -19.68 -45.25 -34.91
CA LEU A 44 -19.14 -44.57 -36.10
C LEU A 44 -17.62 -44.50 -35.95
N ILE A 45 -16.92 -45.43 -36.60
CA ILE A 45 -15.46 -45.47 -36.66
C ILE A 45 -15.03 -44.62 -37.86
N ILE A 46 -14.43 -43.46 -37.59
CA ILE A 46 -13.67 -42.69 -38.58
C ILE A 46 -12.19 -42.89 -38.26
N PRO A 47 -11.36 -43.45 -39.15
CA PRO A 47 -9.95 -43.59 -38.88
C PRO A 47 -9.25 -42.26 -39.18
N TYR A 48 -8.55 -41.69 -38.19
CA TYR A 48 -7.50 -40.74 -38.49
C TYR A 48 -6.20 -41.08 -37.76
N ASN A 49 -5.16 -41.02 -38.56
CA ASN A 49 -3.83 -41.54 -38.42
C ASN A 49 -2.96 -40.57 -37.61
N GLY A 50 -2.06 -41.09 -36.77
CA GLY A 50 -0.84 -40.36 -36.40
C GLY A 50 -0.60 -40.10 -34.91
N LYS A 51 0.21 -41.00 -34.32
CA LYS A 51 1.21 -40.70 -33.26
C LYS A 51 0.66 -40.25 -31.90
N GLN A 52 0.20 -41.22 -31.10
CA GLN A 52 0.22 -41.09 -29.64
C GLN A 52 1.67 -41.19 -29.16
N TRP A 53 2.25 -40.06 -28.77
CA TRP A 53 3.38 -40.09 -27.84
C TRP A 53 2.83 -40.44 -26.46
N LEU A 54 3.17 -41.64 -26.00
CA LEU A 54 3.14 -42.02 -24.60
C LEU A 54 4.03 -41.02 -23.83
N VAL A 55 3.43 -39.94 -23.31
CA VAL A 55 4.09 -39.13 -22.28
C VAL A 55 4.05 -39.96 -21.02
N GLN A 56 5.13 -40.72 -20.81
CA GLN A 56 5.43 -41.31 -19.51
C GLN A 56 5.30 -40.23 -18.45
N GLU A 57 4.38 -40.47 -17.52
CA GLU A 57 4.15 -39.69 -16.33
C GLU A 57 5.37 -39.84 -15.39
N ASN A 58 6.45 -39.11 -15.67
CA ASN A 58 7.57 -38.99 -14.74
C ASN A 58 7.19 -38.03 -13.62
N ARG A 59 6.45 -38.57 -12.65
CA ARG A 59 6.12 -37.97 -11.36
C ARG A 59 7.37 -37.90 -10.45
N HIS A 60 8.40 -37.18 -10.88
CA HIS A 60 9.44 -36.72 -9.96
C HIS A 60 8.92 -35.49 -9.23
N LYS A 61 8.28 -35.77 -8.08
CA LYS A 61 7.95 -34.77 -7.05
C LYS A 61 9.24 -34.14 -6.52
N ARG A 62 9.79 -33.15 -7.25
CA ARG A 62 10.62 -32.12 -6.64
C ARG A 62 9.68 -31.25 -5.82
N THR A 63 9.46 -31.62 -4.58
CA THR A 63 9.02 -30.70 -3.53
C THR A 63 10.08 -29.62 -3.42
N LYS A 64 9.99 -28.59 -4.28
CA LYS A 64 10.62 -27.30 -4.01
C LYS A 64 10.05 -26.86 -2.67
N ARG A 65 10.80 -27.08 -1.58
CA ARG A 65 10.65 -26.29 -0.36
C ARG A 65 10.67 -24.84 -0.84
N ARG A 66 9.49 -24.22 -0.96
CA ARG A 66 9.41 -22.75 -1.03
C ARG A 66 9.91 -22.31 0.33
N ILE A 67 11.21 -22.12 0.45
CA ILE A 67 11.76 -21.32 1.53
C ILE A 67 11.09 -19.96 1.31
N ARG A 68 10.05 -19.66 2.11
CA ARG A 68 9.40 -18.35 2.09
C ARG A 68 10.39 -17.38 2.72
N VAL A 69 11.40 -16.99 1.97
CA VAL A 69 12.31 -15.92 2.39
C VAL A 69 11.67 -14.60 1.99
N ALA A 70 11.38 -13.82 3.03
CA ALA A 70 10.88 -12.45 3.08
C ALA A 70 9.79 -12.04 2.08
N ASN A 71 8.53 -12.22 2.49
CA ASN A 71 7.41 -11.40 2.02
C ASN A 71 7.53 -9.99 2.65
N GLY A 72 6.92 -8.93 2.12
CA GLY A 72 6.96 -7.56 2.69
C GLY A 72 6.49 -7.44 4.16
N LYS A 73 6.01 -8.52 4.77
CA LYS A 73 5.79 -8.67 6.22
C LYS A 73 7.07 -8.95 7.02
N ALA A 74 8.06 -9.63 6.45
CA ALA A 74 9.34 -9.94 7.11
C ALA A 74 10.26 -8.71 7.18
N HIS A 75 10.37 -7.93 6.08
CA HIS A 75 11.08 -6.64 6.06
C HIS A 75 10.58 -5.70 7.17
N LYS A 76 9.26 -5.66 7.38
CA LYS A 76 8.63 -4.88 8.45
C LYS A 76 9.00 -5.36 9.86
N LYS A 77 9.11 -6.68 10.07
CA LYS A 77 9.52 -7.22 11.37
C LYS A 77 10.99 -6.90 11.67
N ILE A 78 11.86 -6.98 10.66
CA ILE A 78 13.27 -6.62 10.79
C ILE A 78 13.42 -5.14 11.11
N ASN A 79 12.72 -4.24 10.39
CA ASN A 79 12.69 -2.83 10.74
C ASN A 79 12.19 -2.59 12.16
N LEU A 80 11.20 -3.35 12.64
CA LEU A 80 10.69 -3.20 14.01
C LEU A 80 11.70 -3.65 15.08
N VAL A 81 12.54 -4.64 14.76
CA VAL A 81 13.65 -5.07 15.64
C VAL A 81 14.76 -4.03 15.67
N PHE A 82 15.16 -3.47 14.52
CA PHE A 82 16.10 -2.36 14.46
C PHE A 82 15.57 -1.12 15.18
N LEU A 83 14.28 -0.85 15.07
CA LEU A 83 13.62 0.19 15.84
C LEU A 83 13.71 -0.09 17.35
N ALA A 84 13.45 -1.31 17.81
CA ALA A 84 13.54 -1.67 19.23
C ALA A 84 14.97 -1.49 19.77
N ILE A 85 15.99 -1.83 18.98
CA ILE A 85 17.40 -1.60 19.31
C ILE A 85 17.71 -0.09 19.34
N GLY A 86 17.20 0.67 18.37
CA GLY A 86 17.34 2.13 18.33
C GLY A 86 16.68 2.83 19.52
N ILE A 87 15.50 2.36 19.94
CA ILE A 87 14.83 2.81 21.18
C ILE A 87 15.72 2.53 22.39
N GLY A 88 16.27 1.31 22.49
CA GLY A 88 17.19 0.95 23.58
C GLY A 88 18.43 1.85 23.64
N ALA A 89 19.08 2.10 22.51
CA ALA A 89 20.26 2.97 22.44
C ALA A 89 19.95 4.42 22.85
N VAL A 90 18.82 4.97 22.39
CA VAL A 90 18.35 6.32 22.76
C VAL A 90 18.09 6.45 24.26
N LEU A 91 17.46 5.46 24.87
CA LEU A 91 17.12 5.48 26.29
C LEU A 91 18.36 5.33 27.19
N ILE A 92 19.41 4.65 26.69
CA ILE A 92 20.64 4.40 27.45
C ILE A 92 21.64 5.55 27.31
N SER A 93 21.63 6.30 26.19
CA SER A 93 22.75 7.19 25.85
C SER A 93 22.52 8.70 26.00
N SER A 94 21.36 9.20 26.44
CA SER A 94 21.16 10.67 26.47
C SER A 94 20.34 11.22 27.66
N GLN A 95 20.81 12.34 28.20
CA GLN A 95 20.05 13.27 29.06
C GLN A 95 19.00 14.08 28.27
N GLN A 96 18.87 13.85 26.94
CA GLN A 96 18.03 14.62 26.02
C GLN A 96 17.06 13.71 25.25
N TYR A 97 16.15 13.07 25.98
CA TYR A 97 15.18 12.10 25.48
C TYR A 97 14.34 12.58 24.27
N VAL A 98 14.11 13.89 24.14
CA VAL A 98 13.28 14.49 23.08
C VAL A 98 13.83 14.20 21.67
N HIS A 99 15.14 14.27 21.48
CA HIS A 99 15.75 14.03 20.16
C HIS A 99 15.73 12.55 19.80
N GLY A 100 16.00 11.68 20.76
CA GLY A 100 15.91 10.25 20.56
C GLY A 100 14.48 9.77 20.26
N ILE A 101 13.46 10.32 20.93
CA ILE A 101 12.05 10.12 20.57
C ILE A 101 11.81 10.56 19.13
N SER A 102 12.38 11.69 18.71
CA SER A 102 12.26 12.15 17.33
C SER A 102 12.87 11.17 16.31
N VAL A 103 14.03 10.55 16.62
CA VAL A 103 14.60 9.47 15.80
C VAL A 103 13.62 8.29 15.68
N ILE A 104 13.04 7.85 16.80
CA ILE A 104 12.11 6.72 16.85
C ILE A 104 10.86 7.01 16.00
N ILE A 105 10.28 8.20 16.16
CA ILE A 105 9.13 8.66 15.38
C ILE A 105 9.50 8.74 13.90
N GLY A 106 10.68 9.28 13.57
CA GLY A 106 11.20 9.34 12.20
C GLY A 106 11.36 7.98 11.56
N TYR A 107 11.92 7.01 12.30
CA TYR A 107 12.09 5.64 11.84
C TYR A 107 10.75 4.93 11.61
N LEU A 108 9.79 5.11 12.51
CA LEU A 108 8.43 4.63 12.33
C LEU A 108 7.78 5.28 11.10
N PHE A 109 7.89 6.59 10.97
CA PHE A 109 7.34 7.31 9.84
C PHE A 109 7.92 6.81 8.51
N GLY A 110 9.24 6.65 8.43
CA GLY A 110 9.94 6.05 7.28
C GLY A 110 9.48 4.62 6.98
N THR A 111 9.34 3.79 8.01
CA THR A 111 8.93 2.39 7.84
C THR A 111 7.50 2.28 7.31
N TYR A 112 6.62 3.16 7.78
CA TYR A 112 5.19 2.99 7.57
C TYR A 112 4.61 3.83 6.45
N TRP A 113 5.08 5.07 6.28
CA TRP A 113 4.54 6.05 5.33
C TRP A 113 5.55 6.49 4.28
N MET A 114 6.83 6.71 4.63
CA MET A 114 7.84 7.31 3.74
C MET A 114 8.89 6.29 3.21
N ASN A 115 8.47 5.05 3.01
CA ASN A 115 9.35 3.96 2.58
C ASN A 115 9.69 4.05 1.07
N PRO A 116 10.87 3.56 0.61
CA PRO A 116 11.23 3.46 -0.81
C PRO A 116 10.17 2.87 -1.74
N ASP A 117 9.36 1.92 -1.25
CA ASP A 117 8.27 1.27 -2.00
C ASP A 117 7.07 2.19 -2.31
N LEU A 118 7.14 3.50 -2.01
CA LEU A 118 6.13 4.48 -2.43
C LEU A 118 6.04 4.63 -3.95
N ASP A 119 7.09 4.23 -4.68
CA ASP A 119 7.15 4.22 -6.14
C ASP A 119 6.24 3.16 -6.79
N ILE A 120 5.64 2.26 -6.00
CA ILE A 120 4.66 1.26 -6.45
C ILE A 120 3.40 1.29 -5.58
N LYS A 121 2.34 0.56 -5.98
CA LYS A 121 1.07 0.42 -5.23
C LYS A 121 1.21 -0.50 -4.00
N SER A 122 2.15 -0.17 -3.12
CA SER A 122 2.52 -0.90 -1.92
C SER A 122 1.62 -0.61 -0.71
N ASN A 123 1.92 -1.26 0.42
CA ASN A 123 1.25 -0.95 1.70
C ASN A 123 1.53 0.49 2.19
N PRO A 124 2.78 1.00 2.17
CA PRO A 124 3.07 2.40 2.45
C PRO A 124 2.19 3.36 1.63
N TYR A 125 2.11 3.15 0.31
CA TYR A 125 1.24 3.95 -0.56
C TYR A 125 -0.24 3.94 -0.12
N ARG A 126 -0.76 2.76 0.26
CA ARG A 126 -2.16 2.64 0.73
C ARG A 126 -2.42 3.33 2.08
N ARG A 127 -1.42 3.44 2.96
CA ARG A 127 -1.57 4.03 4.30
C ARG A 127 -1.77 5.54 4.30
N TRP A 128 -1.40 6.21 3.22
CA TRP A 128 -1.73 7.62 3.03
C TRP A 128 -3.24 7.88 2.88
N GLY A 129 -4.05 6.83 2.65
CA GLY A 129 -5.50 6.99 2.57
C GLY A 129 -5.91 7.90 1.42
N PHE A 130 -6.66 8.95 1.71
CA PHE A 130 -7.05 9.96 0.73
C PHE A 130 -5.83 10.66 0.11
N LEU A 131 -4.84 11.00 0.95
CA LEU A 131 -3.62 11.73 0.57
C LEU A 131 -2.67 10.94 -0.35
N ARG A 132 -2.99 9.69 -0.69
CA ARG A 132 -2.19 8.90 -1.63
C ARG A 132 -2.13 9.48 -3.04
N PHE A 133 -3.09 10.34 -3.43
CA PHE A 133 -3.09 10.96 -4.76
C PHE A 133 -1.82 11.77 -4.99
N MET A 134 -1.28 12.36 -3.92
CA MET A 134 -0.02 13.10 -3.94
C MET A 134 1.13 12.23 -4.42
N TRP A 135 1.11 10.92 -4.21
CA TRP A 135 2.22 10.05 -4.60
C TRP A 135 2.09 9.49 -6.03
N ILE A 136 1.00 9.75 -6.75
CA ILE A 136 0.81 9.24 -8.12
C ILE A 136 1.90 9.73 -9.08
N PRO A 137 2.32 11.01 -9.07
CA PRO A 137 3.43 11.46 -9.91
C PRO A 137 4.75 10.78 -9.56
N TYR A 138 5.00 10.53 -8.27
CA TYR A 138 6.20 9.84 -7.80
C TYR A 138 6.29 8.39 -8.31
N GLN A 139 5.16 7.72 -8.56
CA GLN A 139 5.12 6.36 -9.12
C GLN A 139 5.52 6.29 -10.61
N LYS A 140 5.73 7.44 -11.28
CA LYS A 140 6.23 7.45 -12.66
C LYS A 140 7.73 7.14 -12.74
N PHE A 141 8.47 7.29 -11.65
CA PHE A 141 9.86 6.87 -11.61
C PHE A 141 9.97 5.35 -11.71
N LYS A 142 11.00 4.87 -12.42
CA LYS A 142 11.25 3.43 -12.53
C LYS A 142 11.51 2.85 -11.13
N HIS A 143 10.77 1.79 -10.79
CA HIS A 143 10.95 1.09 -9.53
C HIS A 143 12.40 0.58 -9.38
N ARG A 144 12.98 0.77 -8.21
CA ARG A 144 14.39 0.47 -7.88
C ARG A 144 15.44 1.24 -8.69
N SER A 145 15.08 2.40 -9.25
CA SER A 145 16.07 3.32 -9.78
C SER A 145 16.83 4.03 -8.66
N ILE A 146 17.95 4.67 -9.00
CA ILE A 146 18.71 5.51 -8.04
C ILE A 146 17.85 6.64 -7.44
N TRP A 147 16.82 7.08 -8.15
CA TRP A 147 15.91 8.14 -7.73
C TRP A 147 14.89 7.69 -6.67
N THR A 148 14.56 6.40 -6.59
CA THR A 148 13.57 5.89 -5.62
C THR A 148 14.19 5.03 -4.53
N HIS A 149 15.21 4.24 -4.88
CA HIS A 149 15.91 3.30 -4.01
C HIS A 149 17.41 3.62 -3.84
N GLY A 150 17.87 4.79 -4.26
CA GLY A 150 19.22 5.25 -3.93
C GLY A 150 19.32 5.57 -2.44
N TYR A 151 20.41 5.13 -1.81
CA TYR A 151 20.75 5.55 -0.45
C TYR A 151 20.84 7.07 -0.39
N VAL A 152 20.17 7.69 0.58
CA VAL A 152 20.12 9.15 0.79
C VAL A 152 19.38 9.91 -0.32
N ILE A 153 19.75 9.73 -1.60
CA ILE A 153 19.16 10.45 -2.75
C ILE A 153 17.66 10.22 -2.83
N GLY A 154 17.19 8.97 -2.67
CA GLY A 154 15.77 8.67 -2.70
C GLY A 154 15.01 9.35 -1.56
N ASP A 155 15.62 9.45 -0.38
CA ASP A 155 15.04 10.14 0.78
C ASP A 155 14.98 11.66 0.54
N ILE A 156 16.06 12.27 0.05
CA ILE A 156 16.10 13.71 -0.31
C ILE A 156 14.97 14.04 -1.28
N ILE A 157 14.78 13.24 -2.33
CA ILE A 157 13.72 13.46 -3.31
C ILE A 157 12.35 13.38 -2.64
N ARG A 158 12.10 12.39 -1.78
CA ARG A 158 10.82 12.28 -1.05
C ARG A 158 10.58 13.48 -0.12
N TYR A 159 11.62 13.99 0.54
CA TYR A 159 11.51 15.16 1.40
C TYR A 159 11.23 16.44 0.60
N LEU A 160 11.95 16.68 -0.50
CA LEU A 160 11.69 17.81 -1.40
C LEU A 160 10.28 17.72 -1.99
N TYR A 161 9.85 16.51 -2.35
CA TYR A 161 8.51 16.24 -2.85
C TYR A 161 7.42 16.57 -1.82
N MET A 162 7.59 16.11 -0.58
CA MET A 162 6.69 16.43 0.53
C MET A 162 6.68 17.93 0.84
N MET A 163 7.84 18.59 0.80
CA MET A 163 7.95 20.03 1.00
C MET A 163 7.13 20.79 -0.05
N ALA A 164 7.23 20.40 -1.33
CA ALA A 164 6.41 21.02 -2.39
C ALA A 164 4.90 20.92 -2.09
N TRP A 165 4.43 19.76 -1.61
CA TRP A 165 3.03 19.59 -1.21
C TRP A 165 2.65 20.44 0.01
N ILE A 166 3.53 20.58 1.00
CA ILE A 166 3.32 21.46 2.15
C ILE A 166 3.20 22.92 1.69
N MET A 167 4.08 23.37 0.79
CA MET A 167 4.05 24.72 0.23
C MET A 167 2.78 24.99 -0.57
N LEU A 168 2.32 24.02 -1.37
CA LEU A 168 1.03 24.10 -2.07
C LEU A 168 -0.15 24.13 -1.09
N GLY A 169 -0.10 23.33 -0.02
CA GLY A 169 -1.10 23.33 1.05
C GLY A 169 -1.18 24.67 1.77
N ALA A 170 -0.04 25.28 2.08
CA ALA A 170 0.02 26.63 2.67
C ALA A 170 -0.57 27.69 1.72
N GLY A 171 -0.35 27.56 0.40
CA GLY A 171 -0.98 28.43 -0.60
C GLY A 171 -2.50 28.27 -0.65
N ALA A 172 -2.99 27.04 -0.62
CA ALA A 172 -4.42 26.76 -0.55
C ALA A 172 -5.06 27.32 0.73
N MET A 173 -4.39 27.16 1.88
CA MET A 173 -4.86 27.72 3.15
C MET A 173 -4.91 29.25 3.11
N SER A 174 -3.89 29.89 2.54
CA SER A 174 -3.85 31.35 2.35
C SER A 174 -5.06 31.88 1.58
N ILE A 175 -5.47 31.19 0.52
CA ILE A 175 -6.67 31.56 -0.26
C ILE A 175 -7.95 31.34 0.55
N LEU A 176 -8.05 30.25 1.33
CA LEU A 176 -9.25 29.90 2.09
C LEU A 176 -9.49 30.80 3.30
N THR A 177 -8.43 31.33 3.92
CA THR A 177 -8.50 32.11 5.16
C THR A 177 -8.28 33.61 4.94
N ASP A 178 -7.93 34.02 3.72
CA ASP A 178 -7.51 35.39 3.39
C ASP A 178 -6.30 35.88 4.22
N VAL A 179 -5.51 34.95 4.74
CA VAL A 179 -4.24 35.25 5.43
C VAL A 179 -3.10 35.20 4.42
N PRO A 180 -2.18 36.19 4.38
CA PRO A 180 -1.08 36.19 3.43
C PRO A 180 -0.21 34.93 3.53
N TYR A 181 0.13 34.34 2.37
CA TYR A 181 0.95 33.13 2.28
C TYR A 181 2.25 33.20 3.09
N GLY A 182 2.90 34.37 3.11
CA GLY A 182 4.14 34.61 3.86
C GLY A 182 4.01 34.33 5.36
N ILE A 183 2.84 34.54 5.96
CA ILE A 183 2.62 34.26 7.39
C ILE A 183 2.72 32.76 7.67
N TYR A 184 2.12 31.91 6.83
CA TYR A 184 2.23 30.46 6.97
C TYR A 184 3.67 29.97 6.81
N ILE A 185 4.41 30.55 5.87
CA ILE A 185 5.81 30.18 5.63
C ILE A 185 6.71 30.62 6.78
N ASN A 186 6.54 31.85 7.28
CA ASN A 186 7.30 32.34 8.43
C ASN A 186 7.07 31.46 9.66
N HIS A 187 5.83 31.09 9.97
CA HIS A 187 5.55 30.18 11.09
C HIS A 187 6.15 28.79 10.89
N LEU A 188 6.14 28.25 9.67
CA LEU A 188 6.79 26.98 9.37
C LEU A 188 8.32 27.07 9.56
N GLU A 189 8.92 28.16 9.09
CA GLU A 189 10.36 28.42 9.24
C GLU A 189 10.74 28.57 10.72
N GLU A 190 10.03 29.42 11.47
CA GLU A 190 10.21 29.59 12.92
C GLU A 190 10.13 28.26 13.66
N PHE A 191 9.11 27.44 13.35
CA PHE A 191 8.96 26.11 13.96
C PHE A 191 10.14 25.18 13.64
N VAL A 192 10.60 25.16 12.38
CA VAL A 192 11.75 24.33 11.96
C VAL A 192 13.04 24.80 12.63
N ILE A 193 13.27 26.12 12.73
CA ILE A 193 14.45 26.69 13.40
C ILE A 193 14.42 26.37 14.89
N GLN A 194 13.28 26.59 15.56
CA GLN A 194 13.10 26.33 16.98
C GLN A 194 13.32 24.86 17.34
N HIS A 195 12.94 23.93 16.45
CA HIS A 195 13.02 22.48 16.69
C HIS A 195 14.07 21.78 15.81
N LYS A 196 15.08 22.51 15.31
CA LYS A 196 16.08 22.02 14.35
C LYS A 196 16.66 20.65 14.70
N LEU A 197 17.11 20.45 15.94
CA LEU A 197 17.73 19.19 16.36
C LEU A 197 16.76 18.01 16.34
N SER A 198 15.51 18.23 16.75
CA SER A 198 14.46 17.21 16.68
C SER A 198 14.07 16.89 15.24
N PHE A 199 14.01 17.92 14.37
CA PHE A 199 13.73 17.73 12.95
C PHE A 199 14.84 16.93 12.24
N LEU A 200 16.11 17.27 12.50
CA LEU A 200 17.26 16.50 12.00
C LEU A 200 17.24 15.06 12.53
N SER A 201 16.94 14.87 13.81
CA SER A 201 16.83 13.54 14.43
C SER A 201 15.72 12.71 13.77
N PHE A 202 14.57 13.32 13.48
CA PHE A 202 13.48 12.68 12.74
C PHE A 202 13.92 12.26 11.31
N ILE A 203 14.63 13.14 10.59
CA ILE A 203 15.15 12.83 9.26
C ILE A 203 16.13 11.64 9.32
N VAL A 204 17.06 11.66 10.27
CA VAL A 204 18.02 10.56 10.47
C VAL A 204 17.29 9.25 10.74
N GLY A 205 16.28 9.25 11.62
CA GLY A 205 15.46 8.07 11.90
C GLY A 205 14.80 7.52 10.63
N ASN A 206 14.22 8.38 9.80
CA ASN A 206 13.60 7.98 8.54
C ASN A 206 14.62 7.39 7.56
N MET A 207 15.78 8.04 7.38
CA MET A 207 16.86 7.55 6.52
C MET A 207 17.40 6.19 6.97
N LEU A 208 17.50 5.95 8.29
CA LEU A 208 17.87 4.64 8.84
C LEU A 208 16.84 3.56 8.46
N SER A 209 15.54 3.89 8.51
CA SER A 209 14.48 2.96 8.10
C SER A 209 14.53 2.63 6.60
N SER A 210 14.73 3.64 5.76
CA SER A 210 14.91 3.51 4.31
C SER A 210 16.14 2.64 3.98
N THR A 211 17.26 2.90 4.65
CA THR A 211 18.49 2.11 4.51
C THR A 211 18.29 0.65 4.90
N ALA A 212 17.62 0.39 6.02
CA ALA A 212 17.32 -0.97 6.48
C ALA A 212 16.42 -1.73 5.49
N HIS A 213 15.43 -1.04 4.90
CA HIS A 213 14.60 -1.60 3.83
C HIS A 213 15.43 -2.00 2.61
N ILE A 214 16.22 -1.06 2.07
CA ILE A 214 17.06 -1.27 0.89
C ILE A 214 18.06 -2.42 1.12
N LEU A 215 18.73 -2.43 2.28
CA LEU A 215 19.67 -3.50 2.65
C LEU A 215 19.00 -4.88 2.68
N THR A 216 17.81 -4.97 3.26
CA THR A 216 17.06 -6.24 3.33
C THR A 216 16.61 -6.68 1.93
N ASP A 217 16.23 -5.74 1.08
CA ASP A 217 15.86 -5.99 -0.32
C ASP A 217 17.03 -6.54 -1.15
N HIS A 218 18.22 -5.97 -0.99
CA HIS A 218 19.44 -6.49 -1.62
C HIS A 218 19.82 -7.86 -1.08
N ALA A 219 19.84 -8.04 0.25
CA ALA A 219 20.19 -9.32 0.87
C ALA A 219 19.27 -10.46 0.41
N SER A 220 17.95 -10.21 0.36
CA SER A 220 16.98 -11.21 -0.09
C SER A 220 17.12 -11.56 -1.58
N THR A 221 17.55 -10.59 -2.40
CA THR A 221 17.78 -10.80 -3.84
C THR A 221 19.06 -11.58 -4.08
N THR A 222 20.14 -11.28 -3.34
CA THR A 222 21.40 -12.01 -3.42
C THR A 222 21.24 -13.45 -2.95
N PHE A 223 20.52 -13.68 -1.84
CA PHE A 223 20.28 -15.04 -1.33
C PHE A 223 19.59 -15.94 -2.37
N LYS A 224 18.61 -15.41 -3.13
CA LYS A 224 17.93 -16.13 -4.22
C LYS A 224 18.81 -16.45 -5.43
N LYS A 225 19.95 -15.76 -5.59
CA LYS A 225 20.89 -16.00 -6.69
C LYS A 225 21.94 -17.05 -6.32
N VAL A 226 22.27 -17.15 -5.04
CA VAL A 226 23.32 -18.05 -4.52
C VAL A 226 22.77 -19.43 -4.17
N PHE A 227 21.52 -19.54 -3.72
CA PHE A 227 20.84 -20.78 -3.32
C PHE A 227 19.56 -21.03 -4.11
#